data_AF-A0A2D7UEP5-F1
#
_entry.id   AF-A0A2D7UEP5-F1
#
_cell.length_a   1.000
_cell.length_b   1.000
_cell.length_c   1.000
_cell.angle_alpha   90.00
_cell.angle_beta   90.00
_cell.angle_gamma   90.00
#
_symmetry.space_group_name_H-M   'P 1'
#
loop_
_entity.id
_entity.type
_entity.pdbx_description
1 polymer ?
#
loop_
_entity_poly.entity_id
_entity_poly.type
_entity_poly.pdbx_seq_one_letter_code
_entity_poly.pdbx_strand_id
1 'polypeptide(L)'
;MKNIKTLILFLIAGIFLTTNANSENFFAEAKKKYDEKSFEKSKFLFQRNLVYNPKDAKSYLYLAKIFANEENEIEQIKNINTTLLLEPDNEEAMFILIEYELKKSNYSKVNELKESFILICNKLCNEKKNIEKSLKDIEPKNESQ
;
A
#
# COMPACT_ATOMS: atom_id res chain seq x y z
N MET A 1 23.75 11.17 55.13
CA MET A 1 23.04 10.05 54.45
C MET A 1 21.58 10.34 54.11
N LYS A 2 20.84 11.15 54.88
CA LYS A 2 19.41 11.44 54.64
C LYS A 2 19.16 12.16 53.30
N ASN A 3 20.06 13.08 52.92
CA ASN A 3 19.94 13.93 51.72
C ASN A 3 20.28 13.20 50.40
N ILE A 4 21.07 12.13 50.44
CA ILE A 4 21.40 11.31 49.25
C ILE A 4 20.22 10.42 48.86
N LYS A 5 19.49 9.88 49.84
CA LYS A 5 18.27 9.10 49.59
C LYS A 5 17.17 9.95 48.95
N THR A 6 17.03 11.21 49.35
CA THR A 6 16.07 12.14 48.75
C THR A 6 16.45 12.50 47.31
N LEU A 7 17.75 12.67 47.00
CA LEU A 7 18.24 12.97 45.66
C LEU A 7 18.02 11.81 44.68
N ILE A 8 18.22 10.56 45.13
CA ILE A 8 17.94 9.35 44.34
C ILE A 8 16.43 9.22 44.06
N LEU A 9 15.57 9.60 45.00
CA LEU A 9 14.12 9.56 44.82
C LEU A 9 13.64 10.54 43.73
N PHE A 10 14.25 11.71 43.62
CA PHE A 10 13.97 12.66 42.53
C PHE A 10 14.49 12.19 41.17
N LEU A 11 15.62 11.48 41.14
CA LEU A 11 16.21 10.95 39.92
C LEU A 11 15.38 9.79 39.33
N ILE A 12 14.75 8.97 40.18
CA ILE A 12 13.82 7.90 39.77
C ILE A 12 12.47 8.50 39.33
N ALA A 13 12.00 9.59 39.95
CA ALA A 13 10.75 10.25 39.57
C ALA A 13 10.81 10.92 38.18
N GLY A 14 11.99 11.33 37.71
CA GLY A 14 12.18 11.96 36.40
C GLY A 14 12.15 10.99 35.21
N ILE A 15 12.24 9.67 35.43
CA ILE A 15 12.29 8.65 34.37
C ILE A 15 10.89 8.28 33.85
N PHE A 16 9.82 8.69 34.56
CA PHE A 16 8.43 8.39 34.19
C PHE A 16 7.71 9.53 33.46
N LEU A 17 8.43 10.40 32.76
CA LEU A 17 7.82 11.20 31.70
C LEU A 17 7.59 10.28 30.48
N THR A 18 6.65 9.35 30.61
CA THR A 18 6.08 8.69 29.44
C THR A 18 5.39 9.78 28.64
N THR A 19 5.95 10.14 27.49
CA THR A 19 5.19 10.86 26.50
C THR A 19 3.95 10.02 26.24
N ASN A 20 2.77 10.56 26.53
CA ASN A 20 1.56 10.04 25.95
C ASN A 20 1.77 10.19 24.44
N ALA A 21 2.25 9.12 23.80
CA ALA A 21 2.17 8.99 22.36
C ALA A 21 0.67 8.94 22.09
N ASN A 22 0.06 10.13 22.00
CA ASN A 22 -1.24 10.30 21.40
C ASN A 22 -1.08 9.55 20.09
N SER A 23 -1.84 8.47 19.91
CA SER A 23 -1.76 7.67 18.71
C SER A 23 -2.29 8.55 17.59
N GLU A 24 -1.45 9.48 17.12
CA GLU A 24 -1.70 10.30 15.95
C GLU A 24 -2.03 9.30 14.87
N ASN A 25 -3.28 9.35 14.42
CA ASN A 25 -3.74 8.44 13.39
C ASN A 25 -3.17 8.95 12.06
N PHE A 26 -1.87 8.70 11.86
CA PHE A 26 -1.11 9.14 10.70
C PHE A 26 -1.79 8.70 9.42
N PHE A 27 -2.36 7.49 9.40
CA PHE A 27 -3.17 7.03 8.29
C PHE A 27 -4.35 7.96 7.99
N ALA A 28 -5.17 8.29 8.99
CA ALA A 28 -6.34 9.14 8.79
C ALA A 28 -5.94 10.55 8.32
N GLU A 29 -4.87 11.11 8.88
CA GLU A 29 -4.35 12.40 8.43
C GLU A 29 -3.77 12.33 7.01
N ALA A 30 -2.99 11.30 6.71
CA ALA A 30 -2.42 11.05 5.39
C ALA A 30 -3.52 10.92 4.33
N LYS A 31 -4.58 10.16 4.64
CA LYS A 31 -5.74 10.01 3.76
C LYS A 31 -6.47 11.35 3.58
N LYS A 32 -6.66 12.13 4.64
CA LYS A 32 -7.24 13.47 4.51
C LYS A 32 -6.41 14.35 3.57
N LYS A 33 -5.07 14.32 3.69
CA LYS A 33 -4.17 15.04 2.77
C LYS A 33 -4.21 14.50 1.35
N TYR A 34 -4.40 13.20 1.17
CA TYR A 34 -4.61 12.59 -0.13
C TYR A 34 -5.90 13.12 -0.78
N ASP A 35 -7.01 13.11 -0.05
CA ASP A 35 -8.33 13.58 -0.52
C ASP A 35 -8.29 15.09 -0.85
N GLU A 36 -7.50 15.88 -0.11
CA GLU A 36 -7.20 17.30 -0.39
C GLU A 36 -6.22 17.51 -1.57
N LYS A 37 -5.75 16.43 -2.23
CA LYS A 37 -4.73 16.42 -3.29
C LYS A 37 -3.37 17.01 -2.87
N SER A 38 -3.09 17.06 -1.58
CA SER A 38 -1.79 17.45 -1.03
C SER A 38 -0.86 16.24 -1.00
N PHE A 39 -0.48 15.75 -2.18
CA PHE A 39 0.21 14.46 -2.33
C PHE A 39 1.56 14.39 -1.61
N GLU A 40 2.38 15.44 -1.65
CA GLU A 40 3.66 15.45 -0.92
C GLU A 40 3.47 15.29 0.60
N LYS A 41 2.51 16.01 1.19
CA LYS A 41 2.20 15.89 2.63
C LYS A 41 1.59 14.53 2.95
N SER A 42 0.71 14.05 2.07
CA SER A 42 0.08 12.74 2.19
C SER A 42 1.12 11.61 2.16
N LYS A 43 2.05 11.64 1.20
CA LYS A 43 3.17 10.70 1.05
C LYS A 43 4.01 10.64 2.32
N PHE A 44 4.42 11.80 2.83
CA PHE A 44 5.20 11.89 4.07
C PHE A 44 4.45 11.27 5.26
N LEU A 45 3.15 11.55 5.41
CA LEU A 45 2.34 11.01 6.50
C LEU A 45 2.10 9.50 6.37
N PHE A 46 1.88 8.97 5.16
CA PHE A 46 1.80 7.52 4.94
C PHE A 46 3.13 6.83 5.24
N GLN A 47 4.26 7.40 4.83
CA GLN A 47 5.59 6.89 5.20
C GLN A 47 5.80 6.90 6.71
N ARG A 48 5.41 7.99 7.40
CA ARG A 48 5.46 8.08 8.86
C ARG A 48 4.54 7.04 9.51
N ASN A 49 3.35 6.78 8.97
CA ASN A 49 2.47 5.72 9.45
C ASN A 49 3.16 4.35 9.38
N LEU A 50 3.84 4.04 8.27
CA LEU A 50 4.54 2.77 8.08
C LEU A 50 5.74 2.59 9.03
N VAL A 51 6.35 3.66 9.54
CA VAL A 51 7.38 3.57 10.60
C VAL A 51 6.80 2.93 11.86
N TYR A 52 5.56 3.27 12.23
CA TYR A 52 4.88 2.73 13.41
C TYR A 52 4.06 1.47 13.11
N ASN A 53 3.51 1.36 11.89
CA ASN A 53 2.60 0.33 11.43
C ASN A 53 3.10 -0.30 10.12
N PRO A 54 4.23 -1.04 10.13
CA PRO A 54 4.90 -1.50 8.92
C PRO A 54 4.11 -2.53 8.09
N LYS A 55 3.00 -3.05 8.63
CA LYS A 55 2.11 -4.01 7.94
C LYS A 55 0.79 -3.39 7.49
N ASP A 56 0.68 -2.07 7.49
CA ASP A 56 -0.52 -1.39 7.00
C ASP A 56 -0.59 -1.40 5.46
N ALA A 57 -1.25 -2.43 4.92
CA ALA A 57 -1.48 -2.59 3.48
C ALA A 57 -2.14 -1.37 2.83
N LYS A 58 -3.04 -0.67 3.54
CA LYS A 58 -3.73 0.50 3.00
C LYS A 58 -2.76 1.66 2.78
N SER A 59 -1.80 1.85 3.69
CA SER A 59 -0.76 2.87 3.52
C SER A 59 0.07 2.62 2.25
N TYR A 60 0.46 1.37 2.00
CA TYR A 60 1.15 0.99 0.76
C TYR A 60 0.27 1.25 -0.48
N LEU A 61 -1.02 0.91 -0.45
CA LEU A 61 -1.93 1.17 -1.57
C LEU A 61 -2.04 2.66 -1.90
N TYR A 62 -2.16 3.53 -0.89
CA TYR A 62 -2.20 4.97 -1.13
C TYR A 62 -0.85 5.51 -1.63
N LEU A 63 0.28 5.02 -1.12
CA LEU A 63 1.60 5.36 -1.65
C LEU A 63 1.72 4.98 -3.12
N ALA A 64 1.24 3.80 -3.52
CA ALA A 64 1.21 3.41 -4.92
C ALA A 64 0.41 4.40 -5.79
N LYS A 65 -0.75 4.84 -5.33
CA LYS A 65 -1.56 5.85 -6.05
C LYS A 65 -0.86 7.20 -6.16
N ILE A 66 -0.15 7.62 -5.12
CA ILE A 66 0.66 8.85 -5.14
C ILE A 66 1.79 8.71 -6.16
N PHE A 67 2.53 7.60 -6.13
CA PHE A 67 3.61 7.36 -7.09
C PHE A 67 3.12 7.23 -8.53
N ALA A 68 1.90 6.74 -8.76
CA ALA A 68 1.26 6.78 -10.07
C ALA A 68 1.06 8.23 -10.56
N ASN A 69 0.62 9.13 -9.67
CA ASN A 69 0.48 10.56 -9.99
C ASN A 69 1.83 11.25 -10.21
N GLU A 70 2.90 10.74 -9.60
CA GLU A 70 4.29 11.21 -9.80
C GLU A 70 4.96 10.57 -11.03
N GLU A 71 4.24 9.75 -11.81
CA GLU A 71 4.76 8.99 -12.95
C GLU A 71 5.95 8.08 -12.57
N ASN A 72 6.02 7.67 -11.30
CA ASN A 72 7.07 6.78 -10.76
C ASN A 72 6.57 5.33 -10.75
N GLU A 73 6.63 4.69 -11.92
CA GLU A 73 6.17 3.30 -12.14
C GLU A 73 6.86 2.30 -11.18
N ILE A 74 8.17 2.49 -10.93
CA ILE A 74 8.96 1.58 -10.07
C ILE A 74 8.41 1.57 -8.64
N GLU A 75 8.24 2.75 -8.04
CA GLU A 75 7.73 2.83 -6.67
C GLU A 75 6.23 2.49 -6.62
N GLN A 76 5.44 2.82 -7.65
CA GLN A 76 4.06 2.39 -7.74
C GLN A 76 3.95 0.86 -7.61
N ILE A 77 4.62 0.11 -8.47
CA ILE A 77 4.51 -1.36 -8.52
C ILE A 77 5.11 -2.02 -7.29
N LYS A 78 6.19 -1.49 -6.74
CA LYS A 78 6.74 -1.94 -5.46
C LYS A 78 5.72 -1.84 -4.32
N ASN A 79 4.99 -0.73 -4.24
CA ASN A 79 3.97 -0.52 -3.22
C ASN A 79 2.71 -1.37 -3.47
N ILE A 80 2.31 -1.59 -4.73
CA ILE A 80 1.22 -2.53 -5.09
C ILE A 80 1.57 -3.98 -4.69
N ASN A 81 2.77 -4.44 -5.02
CA ASN A 81 3.22 -5.78 -4.65
C ASN A 81 3.28 -5.95 -3.13
N THR A 82 3.71 -4.92 -2.39
CA THR A 82 3.68 -4.93 -0.93
C THR A 82 2.24 -4.97 -0.38
N THR A 83 1.32 -4.25 -1.01
CA THR A 83 -0.10 -4.28 -0.66
C THR A 83 -0.64 -5.71 -0.80
N LEU A 84 -0.43 -6.35 -1.94
CA LEU A 84 -0.90 -7.72 -2.21
C LEU A 84 -0.20 -8.79 -1.37
N LEU A 85 1.05 -8.54 -0.94
CA LEU A 85 1.74 -9.41 0.00
C LEU A 85 1.08 -9.40 1.38
N LEU A 86 0.58 -8.24 1.82
CA LEU A 86 -0.05 -8.05 3.13
C LEU A 86 -1.56 -8.35 3.12
N GLU A 87 -2.23 -8.06 2.01
CA GLU A 87 -3.67 -8.22 1.79
C GLU A 87 -3.90 -8.81 0.38
N PRO A 88 -3.76 -10.14 0.21
CA PRO A 88 -3.85 -10.80 -1.10
C PRO A 88 -5.21 -10.67 -1.79
N ASP A 89 -6.27 -10.41 -1.03
CA ASP A 89 -7.64 -10.18 -1.49
C ASP A 89 -7.94 -8.69 -1.73
N ASN A 90 -6.93 -7.82 -1.75
CA ASN A 90 -7.11 -6.41 -2.08
C ASN A 90 -7.45 -6.24 -3.57
N GLU A 91 -8.76 -6.14 -3.84
CA GLU A 91 -9.32 -6.00 -5.18
C GLU A 91 -8.68 -4.87 -6.01
N GLU A 92 -8.50 -3.70 -5.41
CA GLU A 92 -7.98 -2.52 -6.10
C GLU A 92 -6.50 -2.69 -6.47
N ALA A 93 -5.68 -3.19 -5.55
CA ALA A 93 -4.28 -3.45 -5.82
C ALA A 93 -4.09 -4.53 -6.90
N MET A 94 -4.90 -5.57 -6.87
CA MET A 94 -4.84 -6.64 -7.87
C MET A 94 -5.24 -6.13 -9.25
N PHE A 95 -6.28 -5.30 -9.33
CA PHE A 95 -6.69 -4.69 -10.59
C PHE A 95 -5.59 -3.78 -11.18
N ILE A 96 -4.96 -2.93 -10.36
CA ILE A 96 -3.84 -2.08 -10.80
C ILE A 96 -2.68 -2.92 -11.34
N LEU A 97 -2.35 -4.04 -10.69
CA LEU A 97 -1.29 -4.93 -11.16
C LEU A 97 -1.67 -5.61 -12.48
N ILE A 98 -2.92 -6.03 -12.65
CA ILE A 98 -3.42 -6.57 -13.93
C ILE A 98 -3.25 -5.55 -15.06
N GLU A 99 -3.65 -4.30 -14.84
CA GLU A 99 -3.49 -3.24 -15.85
C GLU A 99 -2.03 -2.98 -16.21
N TYR A 100 -1.14 -3.01 -15.21
CA TYR A 100 0.30 -2.90 -15.43
C TYR A 100 0.84 -4.04 -16.30
N GLU A 101 0.52 -5.29 -15.96
CA GLU A 101 1.00 -6.46 -16.69
C GLU A 101 0.40 -6.56 -18.10
N LEU A 102 -0.84 -6.10 -18.28
CA LEU A 102 -1.46 -5.91 -19.60
C LEU A 102 -0.66 -4.92 -20.45
N LYS A 103 -0.25 -3.76 -19.89
CA LYS A 103 0.60 -2.78 -20.60
C LYS A 103 1.97 -3.32 -20.96
N LYS A 104 2.50 -4.27 -20.18
CA LYS A 104 3.76 -4.97 -20.48
C LYS A 104 3.58 -6.19 -21.39
N SER A 105 2.36 -6.46 -21.86
CA SER A 105 2.02 -7.65 -22.65
C SER A 105 2.42 -8.97 -21.96
N ASN A 106 2.40 -9.02 -20.63
CA ASN A 106 2.78 -10.19 -19.87
C ASN A 106 1.58 -11.16 -19.72
N TYR A 107 1.29 -11.89 -20.80
CA TYR A 107 0.16 -12.80 -20.87
C TYR A 107 0.08 -13.77 -19.68
N SER A 108 1.20 -14.42 -19.35
CA SER A 108 1.25 -15.42 -18.28
C SER A 108 0.82 -14.83 -16.94
N LYS A 109 1.37 -13.65 -16.59
CA LYS A 109 1.06 -13.00 -15.31
C LYS A 109 -0.36 -12.47 -15.26
N VAL A 110 -0.85 -11.87 -16.35
CA VAL A 110 -2.25 -11.41 -16.42
C VAL A 110 -3.21 -12.59 -16.27
N ASN A 111 -2.94 -13.73 -16.91
CA ASN A 111 -3.79 -14.90 -16.80
C ASN A 111 -3.85 -15.43 -15.36
N GLU A 112 -2.72 -15.51 -14.65
CA GLU A 112 -2.66 -15.88 -13.23
C GLU A 112 -3.45 -14.91 -12.34
N LEU A 113 -3.23 -13.60 -12.50
CA LEU A 113 -3.87 -12.57 -11.69
C LEU A 113 -5.38 -12.49 -11.97
N LYS A 114 -5.81 -12.67 -13.22
CA LYS A 114 -7.21 -12.68 -13.62
C LYS A 114 -7.99 -13.77 -12.88
N GLU A 115 -7.46 -14.99 -12.78
CA GLU A 115 -8.11 -16.07 -12.04
C GLU A 115 -8.28 -15.71 -10.56
N SER A 116 -7.25 -15.11 -9.95
CA SER A 116 -7.32 -14.64 -8.56
C SER A 116 -8.36 -13.52 -8.40
N PHE A 117 -8.38 -12.56 -9.32
CA PHE A 117 -9.29 -11.41 -9.32
C PHE A 117 -10.75 -11.83 -9.42
N ILE A 118 -11.04 -12.86 -10.23
CA ILE A 118 -12.40 -13.40 -10.39
C ILE A 118 -12.97 -13.88 -9.06
N LEU A 119 -12.12 -14.42 -8.17
CA LEU A 119 -12.49 -14.96 -6.87
C LEU A 119 -12.69 -13.86 -5.81
N ILE A 120 -11.92 -12.78 -5.86
CA ILE A 120 -11.90 -11.76 -4.80
C ILE A 120 -12.69 -10.49 -5.13
N CYS A 121 -13.01 -10.24 -6.41
CA CYS A 121 -13.65 -8.99 -6.79
C CYS A 121 -15.00 -8.81 -6.09
N ASN A 122 -15.36 -7.54 -5.87
CA ASN A 122 -16.63 -7.11 -5.33
C ASN A 122 -17.12 -5.86 -6.09
N LYS A 123 -16.34 -4.78 -6.09
CA LYS A 123 -16.73 -3.50 -6.71
C LYS A 123 -16.34 -3.40 -8.19
N LEU A 124 -15.24 -4.03 -8.57
CA LEU A 124 -14.61 -4.00 -9.88
C LEU A 124 -14.89 -5.29 -10.68
N CYS A 125 -15.83 -6.13 -10.25
CA CYS A 125 -16.15 -7.38 -10.97
C CYS A 125 -16.60 -7.17 -12.43
N ASN A 126 -17.11 -5.99 -12.79
CA ASN A 126 -17.46 -5.67 -14.17
C ASN A 126 -16.23 -5.61 -15.09
N GLU A 127 -15.04 -5.36 -14.54
CA GLU A 127 -13.78 -5.29 -15.29
C GLU A 127 -13.32 -6.66 -15.80
N LYS A 128 -13.89 -7.77 -15.32
CA LYS A 128 -13.58 -9.13 -15.81
C LYS A 128 -13.63 -9.22 -17.34
N LYS A 129 -14.69 -8.64 -17.94
CA LYS A 129 -14.88 -8.65 -19.39
C LYS A 129 -13.79 -7.87 -20.13
N ASN A 130 -13.36 -6.74 -19.56
CA ASN A 130 -12.31 -5.92 -20.14
C ASN A 130 -10.95 -6.64 -20.05
N ILE A 131 -10.65 -7.24 -18.89
CA ILE A 131 -9.44 -8.03 -18.68
C ILE A 131 -9.39 -9.21 -19.67
N GLU A 132 -10.48 -9.98 -19.79
CA GLU A 132 -10.56 -11.11 -20.72
C GLU A 132 -10.39 -10.69 -22.17
N LYS A 133 -10.98 -9.55 -22.57
CA LYS A 133 -10.82 -9.02 -23.92
C LYS A 133 -9.36 -8.63 -24.20
N SER A 134 -8.77 -7.82 -23.33
CA SER A 134 -7.38 -7.37 -23.47
C SER A 134 -6.38 -8.53 -23.42
N LEU A 135 -6.67 -9.58 -22.63
CA LEU A 135 -5.83 -10.76 -22.54
C LEU A 135 -5.78 -11.55 -23.86
N LYS A 136 -6.90 -11.65 -24.58
CA LYS A 136 -6.95 -12.30 -25.91
C LYS A 136 -6.10 -11.57 -26.94
N ASP A 137 -6.00 -10.25 -26.84
CA ASP A 137 -5.21 -9.44 -27.79
C ASP A 137 -3.70 -9.66 -27.63
N ILE A 138 -3.25 -10.11 -26.46
CA ILE A 138 -1.84 -10.43 -26.15
C ILE A 138 -1.58 -11.94 -26.03
N GLU A 139 -2.56 -12.78 -26.38
CA GLU A 139 -2.41 -14.24 -26.34
C GLU A 139 -1.33 -14.68 -27.34
N PRO A 140 -0.30 -15.44 -26.90
CA PRO A 140 0.70 -15.99 -27.79
C PRO A 140 0.00 -16.84 -28.85
N LYS A 141 0.17 -16.47 -30.12
CA LYS A 141 -0.22 -17.36 -31.20
C LYS A 141 0.71 -18.56 -31.09
N ASN A 142 0.15 -19.75 -30.87
CA ASN A 142 0.91 -20.99 -30.99
C ASN A 142 1.41 -21.05 -32.44
N GLU A 143 2.64 -20.58 -32.68
CA GLU A 143 3.42 -20.98 -33.83
C GLU A 143 3.83 -22.41 -33.55
N SER A 144 2.93 -23.34 -33.86
CA SER A 144 3.28 -24.74 -34.03
C SER A 144 4.32 -24.83 -35.15
N GLN A 145 5.60 -24.81 -34.77
CA GLN A 145 6.70 -25.34 -35.58
C GLN A 145 6.70 -26.87 -35.49
#